data_AF-A0A258NBH0-F1
#
_entry.id   AF-A0A258NBH0-F1
#
_cell.length_a   1.000
_cell.length_b   1.000
_cell.length_c   1.000
_cell.angle_alpha   90.00
_cell.angle_beta   90.00
_cell.angle_gamma   90.00
#
_symmetry.space_group_name_H-M   'P 1'
#
loop_
_entity.id
_entity.type
_entity.pdbx_description
1 polymer ?
#
loop_
_entity_poly.entity_id
_entity_poly.type
_entity_poly.pdbx_seq_one_letter_code
_entity_poly.pdbx_strand_id
1 'polypeptide(L)' 'MPQITIDNLTYDLDTLSTEAKAQLQSLKFVDSELARLQAQAAVLQTARAAYVKALKAALPSPLMQAQTSETLKFN' A
#
# COMPACT_ATOMS: atom_id res chain seq x y z
N MET A 1 -5.90 -34.34 -10.66
CA MET A 1 -4.56 -34.02 -10.12
C MET A 1 -4.46 -32.50 -10.07
N PRO A 2 -4.17 -31.91 -8.90
CA PRO A 2 -4.16 -30.46 -8.75
C PRO A 2 -2.92 -29.89 -9.45
N GLN A 3 -3.10 -28.90 -10.33
CA GLN A 3 -2.04 -28.34 -11.16
C GLN A 3 -1.70 -26.91 -10.71
N ILE A 4 -0.42 -26.54 -10.83
CA ILE A 4 0.05 -25.16 -10.63
C ILE A 4 0.68 -24.66 -11.91
N THR A 5 0.51 -23.38 -12.22
CA THR A 5 1.21 -22.75 -13.33
C THR A 5 2.25 -21.80 -12.76
N ILE A 6 3.52 -22.01 -13.13
CA ILE A 6 4.66 -21.15 -12.79
C ILE A 6 5.33 -20.80 -14.12
N ASP A 7 5.56 -19.51 -14.39
CA ASP A 7 6.22 -19.02 -15.60
C ASP A 7 5.65 -19.60 -16.91
N ASN A 8 4.32 -19.64 -17.02
CA ASN A 8 3.56 -20.20 -18.16
C ASN A 8 3.72 -21.72 -18.37
N LEU A 9 4.36 -22.44 -17.45
CA LEU A 9 4.46 -23.89 -17.45
C LEU A 9 3.53 -24.48 -16.40
N THR A 10 2.69 -25.42 -16.83
CA THR A 10 1.76 -26.12 -15.94
C THR A 10 2.43 -27.38 -15.41
N TYR A 11 2.57 -27.45 -14.08
CA TYR A 11 3.11 -28.58 -13.36
C TYR A 11 1.99 -29.30 -12.62
N ASP A 12 2.04 -30.63 -12.69
CA ASP A 12 1.22 -31.46 -11.83
C ASP A 12 1.85 -31.50 -10.43
N LEU A 13 1.10 -31.08 -9.41
CA LEU A 13 1.60 -31.10 -8.04
C LEU A 13 2.03 -32.49 -7.60
N ASP A 14 1.40 -33.55 -8.08
CA ASP A 14 1.75 -34.91 -7.67
C ASP A 14 3.12 -35.34 -8.22
N THR A 15 3.57 -34.71 -9.31
CA THR A 15 4.88 -34.95 -9.95
C THR A 15 6.03 -34.14 -9.32
N LEU A 16 5.71 -33.16 -8.48
CA LEU A 16 6.72 -32.34 -7.81
C LEU A 16 7.41 -33.11 -6.68
N SER A 17 8.71 -32.83 -6.51
CA SER A 17 9.48 -33.34 -5.36
C SER A 17 8.95 -32.79 -4.03
N THR A 18 9.23 -33.50 -2.93
CA THR A 18 8.86 -33.05 -1.58
C THR A 18 9.45 -31.66 -1.26
N GLU A 19 10.68 -31.41 -1.69
CA GLU A 19 11.38 -30.11 -1.59
C GLU A 19 10.60 -29.00 -2.32
N ALA A 20 10.18 -29.25 -3.56
CA ALA A 20 9.44 -28.27 -4.36
C ALA A 20 8.06 -27.96 -3.74
N LYS A 21 7.39 -28.97 -3.18
CA LYS A 21 6.12 -28.78 -2.45
C LYS A 21 6.30 -27.92 -1.20
N ALA A 22 7.35 -28.16 -0.42
CA ALA A 22 7.67 -27.36 0.77
C ALA A 22 7.95 -25.88 0.41
N GLN A 23 8.65 -25.67 -0.71
CA GLN A 23 9.01 -24.32 -1.16
C GLN A 23 7.78 -23.59 -1.71
N LEU A 24 6.90 -24.29 -2.43
CA LEU A 24 5.61 -23.74 -2.84
C LEU A 24 4.74 -23.34 -1.65
N GLN A 25 4.72 -24.14 -0.58
CA GLN A 25 3.96 -23.80 0.62
C GLN A 25 4.52 -22.56 1.30
N SER A 26 5.86 -22.47 1.42
CA SER A 26 6.54 -21.29 1.94
C SER A 26 6.24 -20.04 1.11
N LEU A 27 6.27 -20.17 -0.23
CA LEU A 27 5.93 -19.07 -1.13
C LEU A 27 4.50 -18.57 -0.93
N LYS A 28 3.52 -19.49 -0.91
CA LYS A 28 2.12 -19.14 -0.66
C LYS A 28 1.91 -18.42 0.67
N PHE A 29 2.64 -18.83 1.70
CA PHE A 29 2.61 -18.15 2.99
C PHE A 29 3.13 -16.71 2.88
N VAL A 30 4.29 -16.51 2.26
CA VAL A 30 4.86 -15.16 2.06
C VAL A 30 3.94 -14.28 1.20
N ASP A 31 3.35 -14.82 0.13
CA ASP A 31 2.42 -14.08 -0.72
C ASP A 31 1.18 -13.63 0.07
N SER A 32 0.66 -14.48 0.95
CA SER A 32 -0.48 -14.12 1.81
C SER A 32 -0.13 -13.00 2.80
N GLU A 33 1.09 -13.02 3.35
CA GLU A 33 1.56 -11.96 4.24
C GLU A 33 1.82 -10.65 3.48
N LEU A 34 2.37 -10.71 2.27
CA LEU A 34 2.53 -9.54 1.41
C LEU A 34 1.18 -8.90 1.06
N ALA A 35 0.18 -9.71 0.69
CA ALA A 35 -1.18 -9.22 0.45
C ALA A 35 -1.78 -8.56 1.70
N ARG A 36 -1.57 -9.16 2.88
CA ARG A 36 -2.01 -8.59 4.17
C ARG A 36 -1.34 -7.24 4.47
N LEU A 37 -0.05 -7.09 4.16
CA LEU A 37 0.68 -5.83 4.34
C LEU A 37 0.20 -4.76 3.35
N GLN A 38 -0.05 -5.12 2.09
CA GLN A 38 -0.60 -4.20 1.08
C GLN A 38 -1.98 -3.68 1.49
N ALA A 39 -2.85 -4.54 2.03
CA ALA A 39 -4.14 -4.12 2.56
C ALA A 39 -4.00 -3.11 3.70
N GLN A 40 -3.09 -3.34 4.66
CA GLN A 40 -2.81 -2.39 5.73
C GLN A 40 -2.27 -1.07 5.20
N ALA A 41 -1.36 -1.11 4.22
CA ALA A 41 -0.83 0.09 3.58
C ALA A 41 -1.94 0.92 2.92
N ALA A 42 -2.91 0.28 2.25
CA ALA A 42 -4.04 0.97 1.63
C ALA A 42 -4.94 1.68 2.67
N VAL A 43 -5.18 1.05 3.82
CA VAL A 43 -5.91 1.67 4.94
C VAL A 43 -5.17 2.91 5.44
N LEU A 44 -3.87 2.80 5.69
CA LEU A 44 -3.05 3.92 6.15
C LEU A 44 -2.97 5.06 5.13
N GLN A 45 -2.91 4.73 3.84
CA GLN A 45 -2.90 5.73 2.77
C GLN A 45 -4.22 6.51 2.72
N THR A 46 -5.35 5.84 2.96
CA THR A 46 -6.66 6.48 3.09
C THR A 46 -6.71 7.42 4.29
N ALA A 47 -6.24 6.96 5.46
CA ALA A 47 -6.16 7.79 6.66
C ALA A 47 -5.26 9.02 6.46
N ARG A 48 -4.10 8.84 5.83
CA ARG A 48 -3.19 9.94 5.46
C ARG A 48 -3.88 10.98 4.58
N ALA A 49 -4.64 10.55 3.57
CA ALA A 49 -5.37 11.46 2.70
C ALA A 49 -6.42 12.27 3.48
N ALA A 50 -7.15 11.63 4.41
CA ALA A 50 -8.10 12.30 5.29
C ALA A 50 -7.42 13.34 6.18
N TYR A 51 -6.27 13.00 6.79
CA TYR A 51 -5.52 13.93 7.63
C TYR A 51 -4.96 15.12 6.84
N VAL A 52 -4.45 14.89 5.62
CA VAL A 52 -4.02 15.99 4.75
C VAL A 52 -5.18 16.92 4.41
N LYS A 53 -6.37 16.39 4.13
CA LYS A 53 -7.56 17.20 3.88
C LYS A 53 -7.96 18.02 5.10
N ALA A 54 -7.99 17.40 6.29
CA ALA A 54 -8.30 18.08 7.54
C ALA A 54 -7.29 19.19 7.85
N LEU A 55 -6.00 18.90 7.68
CA LEU A 55 -4.93 19.89 7.87
C LEU A 55 -5.11 21.08 6.93
N LYS A 56 -5.36 20.85 5.64
CA LYS A 56 -5.61 21.94 4.67
C LYS A 56 -6.81 22.81 5.05
N ALA A 57 -7.84 22.23 5.66
CA ALA A 57 -9.01 22.98 6.13
C ALA A 57 -8.72 23.79 7.41
N ALA A 58 -7.78 23.34 8.24
CA ALA A 58 -7.39 24.03 9.48
C ALA A 58 -6.32 25.13 9.24
N LEU A 59 -5.59 25.07 8.13
CA LEU A 59 -4.60 26.08 7.78
C LEU A 59 -5.29 27.39 7.33
N PRO A 60 -4.76 28.57 7.71
CA PRO A 60 -5.28 29.84 7.23
C PRO A 60 -5.19 29.89 5.71
N SER A 61 -6.26 30.36 5.07
CA SER A 61 -6.32 30.40 3.61
C SER A 61 -5.15 31.25 3.05
N PRO A 62 -4.66 30.96 1.84
CA PRO A 62 -3.64 31.77 1.19
C PRO A 62 -4.01 33.26 1.12
N LEU A 63 -5.31 33.56 1.01
CA LEU A 63 -5.84 34.92 1.02
C LEU A 63 -5.69 35.61 2.38
N MET A 64 -5.90 34.88 3.49
CA MET A 64 -5.68 35.42 4.84
C MET A 64 -4.20 35.65 5.14
N GLN A 65 -3.31 34.76 4.66
CA GLN A 65 -1.86 34.92 4.85
C GLN A 65 -1.30 36.10 4.02
N ALA A 66 -1.85 36.34 2.83
CA ALA A 66 -1.48 37.48 1.99
C ALA A 66 -1.88 38.82 2.66
N GLN A 67 -3.09 38.90 3.21
CA GLN A 67 -3.58 40.09 3.90
C GLN A 67 -2.80 40.42 5.18
N THR A 68 -2.40 39.41 5.96
CA THR A 68 -1.52 39.60 7.13
C THR A 68 -0.10 40.00 6.76
N SER A 69 0.37 39.62 5.57
CA SER A 69 1.71 39.99 5.09
C SER A 69 1.75 41.43 4.54
N GLU A 70 0.68 41.88 3.89
CA GLU A 70 0.55 43.25 3.38
C GLU A 70 0.40 44.28 4.52
N THR A 71 -0.35 43.95 5.57
CA THR A 71 -0.51 44.83 6.75
C THR A 71 0.76 45.03 7.57
N LEU A 72 1.79 44.20 7.40
CA LEU A 72 3.07 44.31 8.10
C LEU A 72 4.15 45.09 7.31
N LYS A 73 3.91 45.41 6.03
CA LYS A 73 4.91 46.03 5.15
C LYS A 73 4.77 47.55 4.99
N PHE A 74 3.70 48.13 5.53
CA PHE A 74 3.46 49.57 5.52
C PHE A 74 3.56 50.11 6.94
N ASN A 75 4.80 50.29 7.44
CA ASN A 75 5.17 51.16 8.55
C ASN A 75 6.67 51.48 8.45
#